data_AF-A0A512NIC1-F1
#
_entry.id   AF-A0A512NIC1-F1
#
_cell.length_a   1.000
_cell.length_b   1.000
_cell.length_c   1.000
_cell.angle_alpha   90.00
_cell.angle_beta   90.00
_cell.angle_gamma   90.00
#
_symmetry.space_group_name_H-M   'P 1'
#
loop_
_entity.id
_entity.type
_entity.pdbx_description
1 polymer ?
#
loop_
_entity_poly.entity_id
_entity_poly.type
_entity_poly.pdbx_seq_one_letter_code
_entity_poly.pdbx_strand_id
1 'polypeptide(L)'
;MRLAEVLAAATLLALLSQPALAEPRWLACKFNAGGKEQSFHMVFDDMRGTAALFDGGSLVEGTSTSINFQSLRTRFPQFNITYNRNDGALAVSPVGVGGLMNGECRRAPPPPGAPAVQ
;
A
#
# COMPACT_ATOMS: atom_id res chain seq x y z
N MET A 1 -19.09 -43.79 -1.32
CA MET A 1 -18.06 -42.74 -1.46
C MET A 1 -16.74 -43.31 -1.00
N ARG A 2 -15.74 -43.36 -1.87
CA ARG A 2 -14.44 -43.97 -1.56
C ARG A 2 -13.58 -42.92 -0.84
N LEU A 3 -12.81 -43.33 0.18
CA LEU A 3 -11.97 -42.45 1.00
C LEU A 3 -11.08 -41.49 0.15
N ALA A 4 -10.67 -41.97 -1.04
CA ALA A 4 -9.91 -41.20 -2.02
C ALA A 4 -10.65 -39.96 -2.55
N GLU A 5 -11.97 -40.02 -2.74
CA GLU A 5 -12.79 -38.89 -3.22
C GLU A 5 -12.90 -37.80 -2.16
N VAL A 6 -13.01 -38.19 -0.88
CA VAL A 6 -13.07 -37.26 0.26
C VAL A 6 -11.74 -36.54 0.45
N LEU A 7 -10.63 -37.26 0.33
CA LEU A 7 -9.28 -36.68 0.40
C LEU A 7 -9.01 -35.70 -0.74
N ALA A 8 -9.43 -36.03 -1.98
CA ALA A 8 -9.28 -35.15 -3.13
C ALA A 8 -10.13 -33.88 -3.00
N ALA A 9 -11.35 -33.98 -2.46
CA ALA A 9 -12.18 -32.81 -2.21
C ALA A 9 -11.58 -31.90 -1.13
N ALA A 10 -11.07 -32.48 -0.03
CA ALA A 10 -10.47 -31.72 1.06
C ALA A 10 -9.20 -30.95 0.63
N THR A 11 -8.35 -31.55 -0.21
CA THR A 11 -7.16 -30.87 -0.73
C THR A 11 -7.52 -29.75 -1.70
N LEU A 12 -8.53 -29.94 -2.55
CA LEU A 12 -9.03 -28.89 -3.45
C LEU A 12 -9.60 -27.70 -2.68
N LEU A 13 -10.38 -27.96 -1.62
CA LEU A 13 -10.92 -26.93 -0.74
C LEU A 13 -9.81 -26.19 0.02
N ALA A 14 -8.77 -26.88 0.49
CA ALA A 14 -7.63 -26.25 1.16
C ALA A 14 -6.80 -25.35 0.23
N LEU A 15 -6.68 -25.71 -1.06
CA LEU A 15 -6.01 -24.89 -2.08
C LEU A 15 -6.83 -23.64 -2.44
N LEU A 16 -8.17 -23.76 -2.45
CA LEU A 16 -9.07 -22.64 -2.69
C LEU A 16 -9.29 -21.76 -1.45
N SER A 17 -9.03 -22.31 -0.25
CA SER A 17 -9.18 -21.61 1.03
C SER A 17 -7.88 -20.97 1.50
N GLN A 18 -6.86 -20.85 0.64
CA GLN A 18 -5.70 -20.05 1.01
C GLN A 18 -6.20 -18.63 1.30
N PRO A 19 -5.99 -18.11 2.53
CA PRO A 19 -6.30 -16.72 2.79
C PRO A 19 -5.49 -15.94 1.75
N ALA A 20 -6.13 -14.97 1.09
CA ALA A 20 -5.40 -14.03 0.24
C ALA A 20 -4.29 -13.45 1.12
N LEU A 21 -3.06 -13.98 0.94
CA LEU A 21 -1.86 -13.44 1.56
C LEU A 21 -1.94 -11.95 1.27
N ALA A 22 -1.72 -11.12 2.30
CA ALA A 22 -1.86 -9.69 2.12
C ALA A 22 -0.68 -9.21 1.25
N GLU A 23 -0.82 -9.41 -0.06
CA GLU A 23 0.16 -9.09 -1.08
C GLU A 23 0.50 -7.61 -0.99
N PRO A 24 1.76 -7.22 -1.25
CA PRO A 24 2.13 -5.82 -1.28
C PRO A 24 1.23 -5.02 -2.22
N ARG A 25 0.58 -4.00 -1.70
CA ARG A 25 -0.44 -3.23 -2.42
C ARG A 25 0.12 -1.92 -2.92
N TRP A 26 0.12 -1.78 -4.23
CA TRP A 26 0.53 -0.56 -4.90
C TRP A 26 -0.59 0.48 -4.91
N LEU A 27 -0.21 1.72 -4.64
CA LEU A 27 -1.05 2.91 -4.66
C LEU A 27 -0.43 3.95 -5.58
N ALA A 28 -1.26 4.50 -6.46
CA ALA A 28 -0.98 5.75 -7.17
C ALA A 28 -1.66 6.89 -6.41
N CYS A 29 -0.86 7.82 -5.91
CA CYS A 29 -1.29 8.92 -5.06
C CYS A 29 -1.10 10.25 -5.78
N LYS A 30 -2.02 11.18 -5.54
CA LYS A 30 -1.90 12.56 -5.99
C LYS A 30 -2.43 13.53 -4.94
N PHE A 31 -1.84 14.72 -4.89
CA PHE A 31 -2.22 15.80 -4.00
C PHE A 31 -1.92 17.15 -4.64
N ASN A 32 -2.57 18.22 -4.17
CA ASN A 32 -2.30 19.57 -4.65
C ASN A 32 -1.36 20.32 -3.71
N ALA A 33 -0.23 20.78 -4.24
CA ALA A 33 0.73 21.63 -3.54
C ALA A 33 0.82 22.99 -4.24
N GLY A 34 0.29 24.05 -3.61
CA GLY A 34 0.37 25.40 -4.16
C GLY A 34 -0.25 25.56 -5.55
N GLY A 35 -1.36 24.87 -5.82
CA GLY A 35 -2.06 24.90 -7.11
C GLY A 35 -1.46 24.02 -8.20
N LYS A 36 -0.44 23.21 -7.88
CA LYS A 36 0.12 22.19 -8.77
C LYS A 36 -0.20 20.80 -8.25
N GLU A 37 -0.70 19.94 -9.14
CA GLU A 37 -0.85 18.52 -8.83
C GLU A 37 0.54 17.88 -8.73
N GLN A 38 0.75 17.13 -7.66
CA GLN A 38 1.93 16.32 -7.41
C GLN A 38 1.48 14.88 -7.30
N SER A 39 2.24 13.96 -7.86
CA SER A 39 1.92 12.53 -7.84
C SER A 39 3.11 11.71 -7.39
N PHE A 40 2.83 10.59 -6.75
CA PHE A 40 3.82 9.60 -6.36
C PHE A 40 3.19 8.22 -6.31
N HIS A 41 4.03 7.19 -6.37
CA HIS A 41 3.61 5.82 -6.18
C HIS A 41 4.18 5.31 -4.88
N MET A 42 3.40 4.53 -4.15
CA MET A 42 3.88 3.85 -2.96
C MET A 42 3.35 2.42 -2.92
N VAL A 43 4.05 1.58 -2.19
CA VAL A 43 3.62 0.22 -1.88
C VAL A 43 3.56 0.05 -0.38
N PHE A 44 2.63 -0.73 0.11
CA PHE A 44 2.60 -1.15 1.51
C PHE A 44 2.33 -2.64 1.64
N ASP A 45 2.88 -3.22 2.68
CA ASP A 45 2.74 -4.62 3.05
C ASP A 45 2.06 -4.68 4.42
N ASP A 46 0.80 -5.14 4.42
CA ASP A 46 -0.01 -5.28 5.63
C ASP A 46 0.60 -6.30 6.62
N MET A 47 1.27 -7.35 6.12
CA MET A 47 1.86 -8.39 6.99
C MET A 47 3.16 -7.92 7.64
N ARG A 48 4.00 -7.21 6.87
CA ARG A 48 5.27 -6.68 7.38
C ARG A 48 5.11 -5.36 8.12
N GLY A 49 3.96 -4.71 8.01
CA GLY A 49 3.72 -3.39 8.59
C GLY A 49 4.60 -2.31 7.96
N THR A 50 5.01 -2.49 6.70
CA THR A 50 5.92 -1.58 6.00
C THR A 50 5.20 -0.81 4.91
N ALA A 51 5.75 0.35 4.59
CA ALA A 51 5.32 1.18 3.48
C ALA A 51 6.56 1.78 2.84
N ALA A 52 6.62 1.80 1.52
CA ALA A 52 7.74 2.34 0.78
C ALA A 52 7.25 3.25 -0.35
N LEU A 53 7.95 4.37 -0.52
CA LEU A 53 7.76 5.31 -1.62
C LEU A 53 8.59 4.82 -2.81
N PHE A 54 8.00 4.80 -3.99
CA PHE A 54 8.74 4.55 -5.22
C PHE A 54 9.38 5.85 -5.71
N ASP A 55 10.70 5.85 -5.75
CA ASP A 55 11.52 6.97 -6.20
C ASP A 55 12.52 6.50 -7.27
N GLY A 56 12.22 6.80 -8.53
CA GLY A 56 13.16 6.64 -9.64
C GLY A 56 13.72 5.24 -9.88
N GLY A 57 12.98 4.17 -9.56
CA GLY A 57 13.45 2.77 -9.69
C GLY A 57 13.83 2.13 -8.36
N SER A 58 13.79 2.88 -7.26
CA SER A 58 14.08 2.39 -5.91
C SER A 58 12.87 2.50 -4.99
N LEU A 59 12.89 1.72 -3.91
CA LEU A 59 11.90 1.79 -2.84
C LEU A 59 12.55 2.46 -1.63
N VAL A 60 12.02 3.62 -1.24
CA VAL A 60 12.43 4.36 -0.05
C VAL A 60 11.46 3.99 1.07
N GLU A 61 11.91 3.21 2.03
CA GLU A 61 11.07 2.80 3.15
C GLU A 61 10.68 4.00 4.03
N GLY A 62 9.41 4.01 4.42
CA GLY A 62 8.87 4.94 5.38
C GLY A 62 9.14 4.47 6.81
N THR A 63 9.28 5.43 7.71
CA THR A 63 9.50 5.20 9.14
C THR A 63 8.22 5.44 9.93
N SER A 64 8.15 4.91 11.16
CA SER A 64 6.97 5.04 12.04
C SER A 64 5.67 4.60 11.34
N THR A 65 5.76 3.55 10.52
CA THR A 65 4.64 3.03 9.75
C THR A 65 3.64 2.37 10.69
N SER A 66 2.38 2.77 10.58
CA SER A 66 1.24 2.20 11.30
C SER A 66 0.17 1.87 10.28
N ILE A 67 -0.15 0.59 10.15
CA ILE A 67 -1.18 0.09 9.24
C ILE A 67 -2.28 -0.53 10.08
N ASN A 68 -3.50 -0.06 9.90
CA ASN A 68 -4.69 -0.66 10.50
C ASN A 68 -5.76 -0.83 9.41
N PHE A 69 -6.94 -1.33 9.81
CA PHE A 69 -8.01 -1.61 8.86
C PHE A 69 -8.54 -0.35 8.16
N GLN A 70 -8.54 0.80 8.83
CA GLN A 70 -9.11 2.05 8.32
C GLN A 70 -8.08 2.92 7.59
N SER A 71 -6.81 2.83 7.97
CA SER A 71 -5.80 3.81 7.58
C SER A 71 -4.39 3.24 7.58
N LEU A 72 -3.54 3.88 6.79
CA LEU A 72 -2.10 3.74 6.80
C LEU A 72 -1.50 5.10 7.13
N ARG A 73 -0.56 5.14 8.07
CA ARG A 73 0.24 6.32 8.38
C ARG A 73 1.70 5.95 8.25
N THR A 74 2.48 6.77 7.57
CA THR A 74 3.93 6.58 7.45
C THR A 74 4.64 7.90 7.24
N ARG A 75 5.95 7.93 7.53
CA ARG A 75 6.82 9.08 7.38
C ARG A 75 7.90 8.78 6.36
N PHE A 76 7.81 9.40 5.19
CA PHE A 76 8.88 9.40 4.19
C PHE A 76 9.84 10.57 4.44
N PRO A 77 11.06 10.55 3.87
CA PRO A 77 12.03 11.63 4.08
C PRO A 77 11.50 13.03 3.74
N GLN A 78 10.63 13.12 2.73
CA GLN A 78 10.13 14.40 2.22
C GLN A 78 8.80 14.84 2.86
N PHE A 79 7.97 13.89 3.29
CA PHE A 79 6.63 14.16 3.79
C PHE A 79 6.07 13.01 4.65
N ASN A 80 5.14 13.35 5.53
CA ASN A 80 4.32 12.39 6.26
C ASN A 80 3.01 12.20 5.51
N ILE A 81 2.47 10.97 5.53
CA ILE A 81 1.15 10.71 4.96
C ILE A 81 0.21 10.05 5.97
N THR A 82 -1.08 10.29 5.76
CA THR A 82 -2.17 9.45 6.25
C THR A 82 -3.07 9.11 5.08
N TYR A 83 -3.16 7.82 4.76
CA TYR A 83 -4.01 7.27 3.71
C TYR A 83 -5.21 6.56 4.35
N ASN A 84 -6.42 6.95 3.98
CA ASN A 84 -7.65 6.27 4.38
C ASN A 84 -7.96 5.15 3.39
N ARG A 85 -8.00 3.92 3.89
CA ARG A 85 -8.17 2.70 3.10
C ARG A 85 -9.61 2.50 2.62
N ASN A 86 -10.58 3.15 3.27
CA ASN A 86 -12.01 2.97 2.99
C ASN A 86 -12.46 3.77 1.76
N ASP A 87 -12.02 5.02 1.63
CA ASP A 87 -12.46 5.96 0.58
C ASP A 87 -11.33 6.40 -0.36
N GLY A 88 -10.07 6.13 0.02
CA GLY A 88 -8.90 6.52 -0.73
C GLY A 88 -8.37 7.92 -0.41
N ALA A 89 -8.91 8.62 0.60
CA ALA A 89 -8.46 9.96 0.95
C ALA A 89 -7.00 9.95 1.43
N LEU A 90 -6.24 10.96 1.01
CA LEU A 90 -4.84 11.14 1.39
C LEU A 90 -4.66 12.50 2.05
N ALA A 91 -3.99 12.51 3.19
CA ALA A 91 -3.43 13.70 3.79
C ALA A 91 -1.91 13.64 3.72
N VAL A 92 -1.27 14.69 3.20
CA VAL A 92 0.18 14.84 3.07
C VAL A 92 0.63 16.04 3.89
N SER A 93 1.63 15.86 4.74
CA SER A 93 2.23 16.95 5.51
C SER A 93 3.73 17.01 5.22
N PRO A 94 4.22 18.09 4.57
CA PRO A 94 5.65 18.25 4.28
C PRO A 94 6.48 18.32 5.56
N VAL A 95 7.68 17.73 5.52
CA VAL A 95 8.59 17.81 6.67
C VAL A 95 9.13 19.25 6.78
N GLY A 96 9.06 19.84 7.98
CA GLY A 96 9.71 21.12 8.31
C GLY A 96 8.98 22.41 7.90
N VAL A 97 7.92 22.33 7.07
CA VAL A 97 7.23 23.52 6.53
C VAL A 97 5.85 23.76 7.13
N GLY A 98 5.31 22.79 7.87
CA GLY A 98 3.96 22.84 8.43
C GLY A 98 2.85 22.74 7.35
N GLY A 99 1.62 22.51 7.79
CA GLY A 99 0.46 22.41 6.90
C GLY A 99 0.09 20.98 6.48
N LEU A 100 -1.15 20.85 6.00
CA LEU A 100 -1.75 19.60 5.56
C LEU A 100 -2.36 19.81 4.18
N MET A 101 -1.91 19.02 3.21
CA MET A 101 -2.43 18.98 1.86
C MET A 101 -3.31 17.75 1.73
N ASN A 102 -4.46 17.93 1.09
CA ASN A 102 -5.37 16.82 0.81
C ASN A 102 -5.15 16.33 -0.62
N GLY A 103 -5.43 15.06 -0.81
CA GLY A 103 -5.37 14.37 -2.08
C GLY A 103 -6.06 13.03 -1.99
N GLU A 104 -5.66 12.12 -2.86
CA GLU A 104 -6.23 10.79 -2.95
C GLU A 104 -5.20 9.78 -3.42
N CYS A 105 -5.39 8.53 -2.99
CA CYS A 105 -4.70 7.38 -3.54
C CYS A 105 -5.70 6.37 -4.08
N ARG A 106 -5.35 5.74 -5.20
CA ARG A 106 -6.09 4.63 -5.79
C ARG A 106 -5.18 3.42 -5.88
N ARG A 107 -5.77 2.23 -5.75
CA ARG A 107 -5.05 0.99 -6.06
C ARG A 107 -4.63 1.01 -7.51
N ALA A 108 -3.37 0.68 -7.76
CA ALA A 108 -2.77 0.67 -9.08
C ALA A 108 -1.91 -0.59 -9.23
N PRO A 109 -1.61 -1.03 -10.45
CA PRO A 109 -0.52 -1.97 -10.66
C PRO A 109 0.84 -1.33 -10.26
N PRO A 110 1.90 -2.14 -10.07
CA PRO A 110 3.25 -1.61 -9.89
C PRO A 110 3.62 -0.64 -11.04
N PRO A 111 4.21 0.53 -10.74
CA PRO A 111 4.66 1.45 -11.79
C PRO A 111 5.83 0.86 -12.59
N PRO A 112 6.07 1.33 -13.82
CA PRO A 112 7.21 0.87 -14.62
C PRO A 112 8.54 1.06 -13.86
N GLY A 113 9.38 0.02 -13.84
CA GLY A 113 10.66 0.03 -13.13
C GLY A 113 10.55 -0.21 -11.61
N ALA A 114 9.36 -0.51 -11.09
CA ALA A 114 9.21 -0.95 -9.71
C ALA A 114 9.97 -2.27 -9.44
N PRO A 115 10.70 -2.37 -8.32
CA PRO A 115 11.27 -3.65 -7.89
C PRO A 115 10.17 -4.68 -7.64
N ALA A 116 10.50 -5.96 -7.80
CA ALA A 116 9.63 -7.02 -7.31
C ALA A 116 9.47 -6.86 -5.79
N VAL A 117 8.22 -6.76 -5.34
CA VAL A 117 7.91 -6.65 -3.92
C VAL A 117 7.72 -8.06 -3.40
N GLN A 118 8.69 -8.52 -2.60
CA GLN A 118 8.72 -9.86 -2.02
C GLN A 118 7.78 -9.98 -0.83
#